data_AF-A0A6P2BB43-F1
#
_entry.id   AF-A0A6P2BB43-F1
#
_cell.length_a   1.000
_cell.length_b   1.000
_cell.length_c   1.000
_cell.angle_alpha   90.00
_cell.angle_beta   90.00
_cell.angle_gamma   90.00
#
_symmetry.space_group_name_H-M   'P 1'
#
loop_
_entity.id
_entity.type
_entity.pdbx_description
1 polymer ?
#
loop_
_entity_poly.entity_id
_entity_poly.type
_entity_poly.pdbx_seq_one_letter_code
_entity_poly.pdbx_strand_id
1 'polypeptide(L)'
;MTPRDLFNKALESGLFPRVTARRLENIVRECFAPRYLRIPGVALALKQLAGSLERGEFDQLLFLHTARANRILADFVTEVFWPRYGAGHDTLTRADALAFVRYAVRAGKTRSHWADSTIQRVSAYLLGCCADFGLLAGSSRGPRTIQPLRLHTKAAAYLAYDLKFQGLGDNQVLGHPDWQLFGLEWADVREQFKRLALQRLLILQTAGDVTHISWTYKTREELVDVLAR
;
A
#
# COMPACT_ATOMS: atom_id res chain seq x y z
N MET A 1 -15.88 14.00 -7.17
CA MET A 1 -16.01 14.44 -5.76
C MET A 1 -14.68 15.02 -5.32
N THR A 2 -14.65 16.30 -4.97
CA THR A 2 -13.44 16.98 -4.50
C THR A 2 -13.17 16.68 -3.02
N PRO A 3 -11.96 16.94 -2.49
CA PRO A 3 -11.69 16.83 -1.05
C PRO A 3 -12.61 17.72 -0.20
N ARG A 4 -13.01 18.89 -0.73
CA ARG A 4 -13.93 19.80 -0.04
C ARG A 4 -15.34 19.22 0.02
N ASP A 5 -15.83 18.62 -1.07
CA ASP A 5 -17.13 17.94 -1.09
C ASP A 5 -17.15 16.75 -0.12
N LEU A 6 -16.05 15.98 -0.07
CA LEU A 6 -15.91 14.85 0.84
C LEU A 6 -15.88 15.32 2.31
N PHE A 7 -15.19 16.42 2.60
CA PHE A 7 -15.18 17.01 3.94
C PHE A 7 -16.59 17.45 4.36
N ASN A 8 -17.31 18.17 3.51
CA ASN A 8 -18.68 18.61 3.81
C ASN A 8 -19.60 17.41 4.08
N LYS A 9 -19.57 16.39 3.19
CA LYS A 9 -20.34 15.15 3.40
C LYS A 9 -19.96 14.43 4.69
N ALA A 10 -18.67 14.36 5.04
CA ALA A 10 -18.23 13.72 6.27
C ALA A 10 -18.68 14.50 7.51
N LEU A 11 -18.66 15.83 7.47
CA LEU A 11 -19.12 16.69 8.54
C LEU A 11 -20.64 16.56 8.74
N GLU A 12 -21.41 16.61 7.65
CA GLU A 12 -22.87 16.47 7.65
C GLU A 12 -23.33 15.07 8.09
N SER A 13 -22.50 14.04 7.90
CA SER A 13 -22.85 12.65 8.27
C SER A 13 -23.00 12.41 9.77
N GLY A 14 -22.38 13.23 10.62
CA GLY A 14 -22.35 13.01 12.08
C GLY A 14 -21.55 11.78 12.54
N LEU A 15 -20.86 11.06 11.64
CA LEU A 15 -20.14 9.81 11.94
C LEU A 15 -18.82 10.01 12.72
N PHE A 16 -18.38 11.25 12.92
CA PHE A 16 -17.11 11.60 13.56
C PHE A 16 -17.28 12.44 14.85
N PRO A 17 -18.07 11.99 15.84
CA PRO A 17 -18.45 12.82 17.00
C PRO A 17 -17.28 13.21 17.91
N ARG A 18 -16.15 12.50 17.82
CA ARG A 18 -14.93 12.74 18.62
C ARG A 18 -13.85 13.53 17.86
N VAL A 19 -14.15 13.99 16.65
CA VAL A 19 -13.17 14.68 15.79
C VAL A 19 -13.67 16.10 15.53
N THR A 20 -12.86 17.10 15.85
CA THR A 20 -13.19 18.49 15.53
C THR A 20 -13.28 18.70 14.02
N ALA A 21 -14.11 19.65 13.56
CA ALA A 21 -14.23 19.95 12.13
C ALA A 21 -12.87 20.23 11.47
N ARG A 22 -11.99 20.99 12.16
CA ARG A 22 -10.62 21.24 11.69
C ARG A 22 -9.81 19.94 11.55
N ARG A 23 -9.88 19.04 12.53
CA ARG A 23 -9.15 17.77 12.45
C ARG A 23 -9.71 16.87 11.35
N LEU A 24 -11.02 16.86 11.16
CA LEU A 24 -11.69 16.13 10.09
C LEU A 24 -11.25 16.66 8.71
N GLU A 25 -11.18 17.99 8.54
CA GLU A 25 -10.66 18.61 7.32
C GLU A 25 -9.21 18.18 7.05
N ASN A 26 -8.33 18.19 8.06
CA ASN A 26 -6.95 17.72 7.89
C ASN A 26 -6.91 16.24 7.50
N ILE A 27 -7.73 15.38 8.13
CA ILE A 27 -7.79 13.96 7.76
C ILE A 27 -8.19 13.79 6.29
N VAL A 28 -9.21 14.53 5.84
CA VAL A 28 -9.66 14.43 4.45
C VAL A 28 -8.61 14.96 3.47
N ARG A 29 -8.05 16.15 3.72
CA ARG A 29 -7.12 16.82 2.81
C ARG A 29 -5.71 16.25 2.82
N GLU A 30 -5.19 15.90 3.98
CA GLU A 30 -3.78 15.54 4.17
C GLU A 30 -3.57 14.02 4.22
N CYS A 31 -4.58 13.25 4.60
CA CYS A 31 -4.46 11.78 4.69
C CYS A 31 -5.26 11.07 3.59
N PHE A 32 -6.58 11.26 3.52
CA PHE A 32 -7.45 10.47 2.64
C PHE A 32 -7.28 10.85 1.17
N ALA A 33 -7.35 12.14 0.84
CA ALA A 33 -7.31 12.61 -0.54
C ALA A 33 -5.99 12.26 -1.27
N PRO A 34 -4.80 12.44 -0.67
CA PRO A 34 -3.55 12.09 -1.34
C PRO A 34 -3.41 10.60 -1.63
N ARG A 35 -4.06 9.74 -0.82
CA ARG A 35 -4.04 8.28 -0.95
C ARG A 35 -5.03 7.79 -2.00
N TYR A 36 -6.28 8.26 -1.96
CA TYR A 36 -7.38 7.60 -2.68
C TYR A 36 -8.07 8.46 -3.73
N LEU A 37 -7.90 9.79 -3.71
CA LEU A 37 -8.55 10.71 -4.65
C LEU A 37 -7.62 11.21 -5.76
N ARG A 38 -6.32 10.91 -5.69
CA ARG A 38 -5.33 11.34 -6.70
C ARG A 38 -5.57 10.69 -8.06
N ILE A 39 -5.91 9.41 -8.08
CA ILE A 39 -6.17 8.65 -9.31
C ILE A 39 -7.69 8.50 -9.45
N PRO A 40 -8.30 8.96 -10.57
CA PRO A 40 -9.72 8.79 -10.81
C PRO A 40 -10.17 7.33 -10.68
N GLY A 41 -11.32 7.11 -10.07
CA GLY A 41 -11.91 5.77 -9.90
C GLY A 41 -11.35 4.94 -8.73
N VAL A 42 -10.17 5.26 -8.17
CA VAL A 42 -9.59 4.48 -7.05
C VAL A 42 -10.51 4.49 -5.82
N ALA A 43 -10.93 5.66 -5.35
CA ALA A 43 -11.83 5.72 -4.18
C ALA A 43 -13.17 5.02 -4.39
N LEU A 44 -13.72 5.04 -5.63
CA LEU A 44 -14.97 4.35 -5.95
C LEU A 44 -14.78 2.84 -5.93
N ALA A 45 -13.71 2.35 -6.57
CA ALA A 45 -13.33 0.94 -6.56
C ALA A 45 -13.12 0.43 -5.14
N LEU A 46 -12.35 1.15 -4.32
CA LEU A 46 -12.12 0.78 -2.91
C LEU A 46 -13.41 0.80 -2.10
N LYS A 47 -14.31 1.77 -2.33
CA LYS A 47 -15.60 1.82 -1.64
C LYS A 47 -16.46 0.59 -1.95
N GLN A 48 -16.48 0.14 -3.20
CA GLN A 48 -17.22 -1.06 -3.60
C GLN A 48 -16.60 -2.33 -2.99
N LEU A 49 -15.26 -2.44 -3.00
CA LEU A 49 -14.55 -3.59 -2.45
C LEU A 49 -14.60 -3.67 -0.92
N ALA A 50 -14.79 -2.55 -0.22
CA ALA A 50 -14.81 -2.49 1.25
C ALA A 50 -15.90 -3.38 1.89
N GLY A 51 -17.02 -3.62 1.19
CA GLY A 51 -18.11 -4.48 1.67
C GLY A 51 -18.00 -5.95 1.26
N SER A 52 -17.07 -6.28 0.34
CA SER A 52 -16.99 -7.60 -0.30
C SER A 52 -15.69 -8.34 -0.02
N LEU A 53 -14.60 -7.61 0.22
CA LEU A 53 -13.30 -8.20 0.54
C LEU A 53 -13.21 -8.54 2.02
N GLU A 54 -12.44 -9.57 2.33
CA GLU A 54 -12.05 -9.82 3.71
C GLU A 54 -11.18 -8.67 4.23
N ARG A 55 -11.19 -8.46 5.55
CA ARG A 55 -10.44 -7.36 6.18
C ARG A 55 -8.96 -7.34 5.76
N GLY A 56 -8.29 -8.50 5.79
CA GLY A 56 -6.88 -8.59 5.41
C GLY A 56 -6.61 -8.27 3.94
N GLU A 57 -7.52 -8.61 3.03
CA GLU A 57 -7.42 -8.27 1.62
C GLU A 57 -7.60 -6.77 1.41
N PHE A 58 -8.62 -6.19 2.05
CA PHE A 58 -8.90 -4.76 1.94
C PHE A 58 -7.78 -3.91 2.54
N ASP A 59 -7.23 -4.32 3.69
CA ASP A 59 -6.12 -3.65 4.35
C ASP A 59 -4.86 -3.62 3.45
N GLN A 60 -4.62 -4.66 2.65
CA GLN A 60 -3.54 -4.67 1.65
C GLN A 60 -3.74 -3.66 0.52
N LEU A 61 -4.99 -3.43 0.09
CA LEU A 61 -5.29 -2.38 -0.90
C LEU A 61 -5.08 -0.97 -0.31
N LEU A 62 -5.50 -0.76 0.93
CA LEU A 62 -5.27 0.49 1.65
C LEU A 62 -3.77 0.74 1.89
N PHE A 63 -3.03 -0.32 2.23
CA PHE A 63 -1.59 -0.28 2.40
C PHE A 63 -0.87 0.15 1.12
N LEU A 64 -1.19 -0.48 -0.02
CA LEU A 64 -0.62 -0.14 -1.33
C LEU A 64 -0.74 1.35 -1.64
N HIS A 65 -1.96 1.90 -1.56
CA HIS A 65 -2.21 3.31 -1.85
C HIS A 65 -1.60 4.24 -0.80
N THR A 66 -1.53 3.80 0.47
CA THR A 66 -0.85 4.55 1.52
C THR A 66 0.65 4.65 1.28
N ALA A 67 1.31 3.55 0.88
CA ALA A 67 2.72 3.51 0.55
C ALA A 67 3.06 4.36 -0.68
N ARG A 68 2.24 4.28 -1.74
CA ARG A 68 2.39 5.13 -2.94
C ARG A 68 2.28 6.63 -2.63
N ALA A 69 1.36 7.01 -1.75
CA ALA A 69 1.22 8.41 -1.32
C ALA A 69 2.36 8.86 -0.38
N ASN A 70 2.98 7.93 0.34
CA ASN A 70 4.02 8.19 1.34
C ASN A 70 5.29 7.40 1.00
N ARG A 71 6.12 7.93 0.09
CA ARG A 71 7.33 7.25 -0.38
C ARG A 71 8.26 6.78 0.75
N ILE A 72 8.40 7.55 1.83
CA ILE A 72 9.20 7.15 2.98
C ILE A 72 8.68 5.87 3.68
N LEU A 73 7.37 5.61 3.63
CA LEU A 73 6.79 4.35 4.11
C LEU A 73 7.13 3.19 3.17
N ALA A 74 7.01 3.41 1.85
CA ALA A 74 7.39 2.41 0.86
C ALA A 74 8.86 2.02 1.02
N ASP A 75 9.75 3.01 1.03
CA ASP A 75 11.19 2.83 1.21
C ASP A 75 11.50 2.15 2.55
N PHE A 76 10.81 2.51 3.65
CA PHE A 76 11.03 1.87 4.94
C PHE A 76 10.64 0.38 4.92
N VAL A 77 9.52 0.04 4.27
CA VAL A 77 9.08 -1.35 4.17
C VAL A 77 10.05 -2.17 3.32
N THR A 78 10.50 -1.64 2.19
CA THR A 78 11.39 -2.36 1.26
C THR A 78 12.85 -2.38 1.72
N GLU A 79 13.36 -1.30 2.30
CA GLU A 79 14.78 -1.17 2.70
C GLU A 79 15.04 -1.61 4.16
N VAL A 80 14.01 -1.74 5.01
CA VAL A 80 14.20 -2.10 6.44
C VAL A 80 13.35 -3.29 6.85
N PHE A 81 12.04 -3.26 6.64
CA PHE A 81 11.16 -4.32 7.13
C PHE A 81 11.47 -5.68 6.48
N TRP A 82 11.44 -5.76 5.15
CA TRP A 82 11.69 -7.01 4.43
C TRP A 82 13.12 -7.55 4.61
N PRO A 83 14.18 -6.72 4.56
CA PRO A 83 15.53 -7.19 4.88
C PRO A 83 15.66 -7.73 6.30
N ARG A 84 15.01 -7.12 7.30
CA ARG A 84 15.02 -7.65 8.67
C ARG A 84 14.26 -8.97 8.79
N TYR A 85 13.08 -9.06 8.17
CA TYR A 85 12.30 -10.29 8.14
C TYR A 85 13.06 -11.44 7.47
N GLY A 86 13.65 -11.19 6.29
CA GLY A 86 14.44 -12.18 5.54
C GLY A 86 15.71 -12.62 6.27
N ALA A 87 16.30 -11.76 7.10
CA ALA A 87 17.43 -12.10 7.96
C ALA A 87 17.04 -12.90 9.23
N GLY A 88 15.75 -13.23 9.41
CA GLY A 88 15.26 -14.00 10.55
C GLY A 88 15.15 -13.19 11.85
N HIS A 89 15.06 -11.85 11.77
CA HIS A 89 14.78 -11.05 12.95
C HIS A 89 13.30 -11.12 13.33
N ASP A 90 13.02 -11.31 14.61
CA ASP A 90 11.65 -11.37 15.12
C ASP A 90 11.05 -10.01 15.48
N THR A 91 11.88 -8.96 15.53
CA THR A 91 11.44 -7.64 15.99
C THR A 91 12.01 -6.49 15.18
N LEU A 92 11.25 -5.39 15.19
CA LEU A 92 11.65 -4.09 14.64
C LEU A 92 11.50 -3.03 15.72
N THR A 93 12.54 -2.23 15.92
CA THR A 93 12.64 -1.28 17.02
C THR A 93 12.50 0.17 16.55
N ARG A 94 12.29 1.08 17.51
CA ARG A 94 12.36 2.52 17.26
C ARG A 94 13.75 2.98 16.80
N ALA A 95 14.81 2.32 17.25
CA ALA A 95 16.17 2.63 16.83
C ALA A 95 16.35 2.35 15.33
N ASP A 96 15.77 1.28 14.80
CA ASP A 96 15.81 0.94 13.38
C ASP A 96 15.13 2.02 12.52
N ALA A 97 13.92 2.41 12.92
CA ALA A 97 13.19 3.49 12.25
C ALA A 97 13.95 4.83 12.32
N LEU A 98 14.54 5.15 13.48
CA LEU A 98 15.35 6.36 13.65
C LEU A 98 16.60 6.36 12.77
N ALA A 99 17.31 5.23 12.70
CA ALA A 99 18.50 5.08 11.87
C ALA A 99 18.15 5.31 10.40
N PHE A 100 17.07 4.69 9.92
CA PHE A 100 16.57 4.86 8.57
C PHE A 100 16.22 6.33 8.26
N VAL A 101 15.40 6.97 9.09
CA VAL A 101 14.98 8.37 8.85
C VAL A 101 16.17 9.33 8.92
N ARG A 102 17.09 9.15 9.88
CA ARG A 102 18.30 9.97 9.98
C ARG A 102 19.20 9.81 8.76
N TYR A 103 19.36 8.58 8.27
CA TYR A 103 20.11 8.31 7.05
C TYR A 103 19.48 9.00 5.84
N ALA A 104 18.16 8.86 5.65
CA ALA A 104 17.45 9.50 4.55
C ALA A 104 17.58 11.03 4.57
N VAL A 105 17.49 11.68 5.73
CA VAL A 105 17.69 13.13 5.89
C VAL A 105 19.14 13.53 5.56
N ARG A 106 20.13 12.78 6.05
CA ARG A 106 21.56 13.05 5.78
C ARG A 106 21.93 12.85 4.31
N ALA A 107 21.35 11.85 3.67
CA ALA A 107 21.55 11.54 2.26
C ALA A 107 20.78 12.48 1.31
N GLY A 108 20.11 13.51 1.82
CA GLY A 108 19.37 14.48 1.00
C GLY A 108 18.12 13.90 0.32
N LYS A 109 17.60 12.74 0.77
CA LYS A 109 16.36 12.16 0.23
C LYS A 109 15.11 12.98 0.61
N THR A 110 15.22 13.95 1.53
CA THR A 110 14.13 14.82 1.98
C THR A 110 14.22 16.22 1.36
N ARG A 111 13.07 16.89 1.20
CA ARG A 111 13.01 18.27 0.64
C ARG A 111 13.74 19.31 1.49
N SER A 112 13.89 19.05 2.78
CA SER A 112 14.56 19.94 3.74
C SER A 112 15.19 19.13 4.86
N HIS A 113 16.13 19.75 5.57
CA HIS A 113 16.60 19.22 6.84
C HIS A 113 15.48 19.25 7.87
N TRP A 114 15.29 18.14 8.57
CA TRP A 114 14.28 18.01 9.62
C TRP A 114 14.91 18.19 10.99
N ALA A 115 14.22 18.92 11.87
CA ALA A 115 14.55 18.96 13.29
C ALA A 115 14.45 17.55 13.91
N ASP A 116 15.20 17.30 14.99
CA ASP A 116 15.20 16.01 15.68
C ASP A 116 13.78 15.58 16.12
N SER A 117 12.94 16.52 16.56
CA SER A 117 11.55 16.24 16.93
C SER A 117 10.72 15.69 15.76
N THR A 118 10.94 16.19 14.54
CA THR A 118 10.29 15.68 13.32
C THR A 118 10.79 14.30 12.97
N ILE A 119 12.11 14.05 13.07
CA ILE A 119 12.71 12.72 12.86
C ILE A 119 12.10 11.70 13.83
N GLN A 120 12.03 12.05 15.12
CA GLN A 120 11.45 11.21 16.16
C GLN A 120 9.97 10.88 15.91
N ARG A 121 9.21 11.87 15.44
CA ARG A 121 7.78 11.73 15.11
C ARG A 121 7.56 10.86 13.89
N VAL A 122 8.27 11.12 12.79
CA VAL A 122 8.16 10.34 11.54
C VAL A 122 8.56 8.88 11.79
N SER A 123 9.62 8.64 12.55
CA SER A 123 10.05 7.28 12.91
C SER A 123 8.96 6.52 13.69
N ALA A 124 8.29 7.19 14.63
CA ALA A 124 7.17 6.59 15.36
C ALA A 124 5.96 6.32 14.45
N TYR A 125 5.68 7.20 13.48
CA TYR A 125 4.62 7.01 12.50
C TYR A 125 4.89 5.85 11.56
N LEU A 126 6.13 5.61 11.13
CA LEU A 126 6.48 4.45 10.30
C LEU A 126 6.14 3.13 11.01
N LEU A 127 6.54 2.99 12.28
CA LEU A 127 6.19 1.83 13.10
C LEU A 127 4.68 1.70 13.34
N GLY A 128 4.01 2.84 13.57
CA GLY A 128 2.55 2.93 13.70
C GLY A 128 1.86 2.38 12.46
N CYS A 129 2.18 2.92 11.28
CA CYS A 129 1.60 2.48 10.02
C CYS A 129 1.88 1.00 9.72
N CYS A 130 3.09 0.51 10.01
CA CYS A 130 3.39 -0.91 9.85
C CYS A 130 2.48 -1.78 10.75
N ALA A 131 2.19 -1.35 11.98
CA ALA A 131 1.25 -2.07 12.82
C ALA A 131 -0.21 -1.93 12.35
N ASP A 132 -0.61 -0.75 11.89
CA ASP A 132 -1.96 -0.51 11.36
C ASP A 132 -2.28 -1.42 10.16
N PHE A 133 -1.27 -1.77 9.36
CA PHE A 133 -1.38 -2.69 8.22
C PHE A 133 -0.94 -4.14 8.53
N GLY A 134 -0.78 -4.48 9.81
CA GLY A 134 -0.51 -5.85 10.24
C GLY A 134 0.90 -6.38 9.94
N LEU A 135 1.85 -5.52 9.56
CA LEU A 135 3.27 -5.88 9.40
C LEU A 135 3.97 -6.03 10.77
N LEU A 136 3.48 -5.33 11.79
CA LEU A 136 4.04 -5.35 13.14
C LEU A 136 2.95 -5.59 14.18
N ALA A 137 3.28 -6.34 15.24
CA ALA A 137 2.43 -6.52 16.41
C ALA A 137 3.13 -6.06 17.69
N GLY A 138 2.35 -5.88 18.76
CA GLY A 138 2.86 -5.51 20.08
C GLY A 138 2.80 -4.01 20.41
N SER A 139 3.30 -3.67 21.60
CA SER A 139 3.16 -2.34 22.18
C SER A 139 4.02 -1.28 21.48
N SER A 140 3.53 -0.04 21.47
CA SER A 140 4.26 1.12 20.96
C SER A 140 5.50 1.50 21.79
N ARG A 141 5.61 1.00 23.03
CA ARG A 141 6.68 1.35 23.98
C ARG A 141 7.89 0.41 23.95
N GLY A 142 7.89 -0.66 23.14
CA GLY A 142 8.97 -1.65 23.07
C GLY A 142 9.26 -2.15 21.65
N PRO A 143 10.13 -3.17 21.51
CA PRO A 143 10.32 -3.88 20.23
C PRO A 143 8.97 -4.41 19.74
N ARG A 144 8.67 -4.16 18.46
CA ARG A 144 7.44 -4.68 17.83
C ARG A 144 7.76 -5.97 17.11
N THR A 145 6.96 -7.00 17.33
CA THR A 145 7.14 -8.30 16.70
C THR A 145 6.83 -8.18 15.21
N ILE A 146 7.74 -8.62 14.36
CA ILE A 146 7.51 -8.69 12.92
C ILE A 146 6.45 -9.75 12.64
N GLN A 147 5.48 -9.41 11.81
CA GLN A 147 4.43 -10.32 11.38
C GLN A 147 4.66 -10.72 9.92
N PRO A 148 4.51 -12.00 9.57
CA PRO A 148 4.57 -12.42 8.18
C PRO A 148 3.39 -11.84 7.41
N LEU A 149 3.67 -11.15 6.29
CA LEU A 149 2.64 -10.65 5.38
C LEU A 149 2.66 -11.50 4.10
N ARG A 150 1.52 -12.12 3.77
CA ARG A 150 1.34 -12.83 2.49
C ARG A 150 0.37 -12.05 1.62
N LEU A 151 0.76 -11.74 0.39
CA LEU A 151 -0.14 -11.09 -0.56
C LEU A 151 -1.32 -12.00 -0.89
N HIS A 152 -2.54 -11.51 -0.69
CA HIS A 152 -3.76 -12.22 -1.05
C HIS A 152 -3.99 -12.17 -2.56
N THR A 153 -4.58 -13.23 -3.13
CA THR A 153 -4.79 -13.32 -4.57
C THR A 153 -5.67 -12.19 -5.12
N LYS A 154 -6.74 -11.78 -4.41
CA LYS A 154 -7.58 -10.64 -4.81
C LYS A 154 -6.80 -9.32 -4.78
N ALA A 155 -5.91 -9.13 -3.80
CA ALA A 155 -5.04 -7.97 -3.74
C ALA A 155 -3.96 -7.97 -4.84
N ALA A 156 -3.39 -9.13 -5.16
CA ALA A 156 -2.48 -9.30 -6.30
C ALA A 156 -3.17 -8.99 -7.63
N ALA A 157 -4.39 -9.49 -7.84
CA ALA A 157 -5.20 -9.19 -9.02
C ALA A 157 -5.45 -7.68 -9.14
N TYR A 158 -5.87 -7.04 -8.04
CA TYR A 158 -6.07 -5.60 -8.00
C TYR A 158 -4.80 -4.84 -8.39
N LEU A 159 -3.64 -5.16 -7.79
CA LEU A 159 -2.37 -4.51 -8.10
C LEU A 159 -1.97 -4.69 -9.56
N ALA A 160 -2.01 -5.93 -10.08
CA ALA A 160 -1.66 -6.23 -11.47
C ALA A 160 -2.48 -5.40 -12.46
N TYR A 161 -3.80 -5.38 -12.26
CA TYR A 161 -4.69 -4.63 -13.13
C TYR A 161 -4.60 -3.13 -12.93
N ASP A 162 -4.41 -2.64 -11.70
CA ASP A 162 -4.21 -1.22 -11.44
C ASP A 162 -2.97 -0.70 -12.18
N LEU A 163 -1.87 -1.47 -12.21
CA LEU A 163 -0.67 -1.16 -12.99
C LEU A 163 -0.94 -1.19 -14.51
N LYS A 164 -1.69 -2.18 -15.00
CA LYS A 164 -2.15 -2.22 -16.39
C LYS A 164 -2.99 -1.00 -16.76
N PHE A 165 -3.90 -0.56 -15.89
CA PHE A 165 -4.74 0.63 -16.13
C PHE A 165 -3.96 1.94 -16.05
N GLN A 166 -2.77 1.94 -15.46
CA GLN A 166 -1.83 3.06 -15.56
C GLN A 166 -1.09 3.11 -16.90
N GLY A 167 -1.34 2.15 -17.80
CA GLY A 167 -0.76 2.10 -19.14
C GLY A 167 0.63 1.43 -19.19
N LEU A 168 1.02 0.71 -18.15
CA LEU A 168 2.28 -0.03 -18.11
C LEU A 168 2.21 -1.27 -19.01
N GLY A 169 3.30 -1.54 -19.75
CA GLY A 169 3.45 -2.77 -20.52
C GLY A 169 3.70 -4.00 -19.63
N ASP A 170 3.52 -5.20 -20.18
CA ASP A 170 3.51 -6.46 -19.41
C ASP A 170 4.78 -6.66 -18.54
N ASN A 171 5.97 -6.45 -19.10
CA ASN A 171 7.22 -6.54 -18.34
C ASN A 171 7.36 -5.45 -17.27
N GLN A 172 6.83 -4.24 -17.52
CA GLN A 172 6.83 -3.16 -16.52
C GLN A 172 5.87 -3.46 -15.38
N VAL A 173 4.73 -4.10 -15.67
CA VAL A 173 3.78 -4.57 -14.66
C VAL A 173 4.46 -5.62 -13.78
N LEU A 174 5.09 -6.63 -14.37
CA LEU A 174 5.77 -7.69 -13.61
C LEU A 174 6.97 -7.16 -12.79
N GLY A 175 7.64 -6.13 -13.29
CA GLY A 175 8.85 -5.55 -12.67
C GLY A 175 8.57 -4.38 -11.75
N HIS A 176 7.31 -4.06 -11.50
CA HIS A 176 6.96 -2.84 -10.77
C HIS A 176 7.40 -2.92 -9.30
N PRO A 177 8.00 -1.87 -8.72
CA PRO A 177 8.50 -1.89 -7.33
C PRO A 177 7.40 -2.07 -6.29
N ASP A 178 6.12 -1.83 -6.62
CA ASP A 178 5.01 -2.07 -5.69
C ASP A 178 4.91 -3.52 -5.23
N TRP A 179 5.38 -4.49 -6.01
CA TRP A 179 5.41 -5.90 -5.58
C TRP A 179 6.32 -6.10 -4.37
N GLN A 180 7.39 -5.31 -4.26
CA GLN A 180 8.35 -5.37 -3.15
C GLN A 180 7.72 -4.88 -1.83
N LEU A 181 6.63 -4.11 -1.87
CA LEU A 181 5.87 -3.75 -0.66
C LEU A 181 5.36 -5.01 0.06
N PHE A 182 5.15 -6.09 -0.68
CA PHE A 182 4.70 -7.39 -0.17
C PHE A 182 5.83 -8.42 -0.11
N GLY A 183 7.09 -7.99 -0.22
CA GLY A 183 8.26 -8.85 -0.12
C GLY A 183 8.44 -9.77 -1.32
N LEU A 184 7.78 -9.49 -2.43
CA LEU A 184 7.83 -10.32 -3.63
C LEU A 184 8.99 -9.90 -4.52
N GLU A 185 9.84 -10.86 -4.84
CA GLU A 185 10.84 -10.73 -5.89
C GLU A 185 10.25 -11.13 -7.26
N TRP A 186 11.01 -10.92 -8.34
CA TRP A 186 10.56 -11.20 -9.69
C TRP A 186 10.01 -12.63 -9.87
N ALA A 187 10.67 -13.62 -9.26
CA ALA A 187 10.22 -15.01 -9.31
C ALA A 187 8.86 -15.21 -8.61
N ASP A 188 8.68 -14.56 -7.46
CA ASP A 188 7.43 -14.62 -6.71
C ASP A 188 6.29 -13.94 -7.47
N VAL A 189 6.56 -12.80 -8.11
CA VAL A 189 5.57 -12.09 -8.95
C VAL A 189 5.11 -13.00 -10.08
N ARG A 190 6.01 -13.69 -10.78
CA ARG A 190 5.63 -14.64 -11.82
C ARG A 190 4.74 -15.76 -11.29
N GLU A 191 5.01 -16.25 -10.08
CA GLU A 191 4.17 -17.25 -9.43
C GLU A 191 2.79 -16.70 -9.07
N GLN A 192 2.69 -15.45 -8.62
CA GLN A 192 1.40 -14.79 -8.43
C GLN A 192 0.62 -14.71 -9.75
N PHE A 193 1.26 -14.33 -10.86
CA PHE A 193 0.58 -14.24 -12.15
C PHE A 193 0.11 -15.60 -12.67
N LYS A 194 0.82 -16.68 -12.41
CA LYS A 194 0.33 -18.04 -12.70
C LYS A 194 -0.94 -18.36 -11.89
N ARG A 195 -0.98 -17.99 -10.61
CA ARG A 195 -2.19 -18.17 -9.77
C ARG A 195 -3.37 -17.34 -10.31
N LEU A 196 -3.12 -16.11 -10.73
CA LEU A 196 -4.14 -15.27 -11.38
C LEU A 196 -4.64 -15.91 -12.69
N ALA A 197 -3.75 -16.53 -13.46
CA ALA A 197 -4.12 -17.24 -14.68
C ALA A 197 -4.99 -18.48 -14.40
N LEU A 198 -4.68 -19.25 -13.35
CA LEU A 198 -5.50 -20.38 -12.91
C LEU A 198 -6.93 -19.96 -12.52
N GLN A 199 -7.08 -18.76 -11.97
CA GLN A 199 -8.38 -18.15 -11.66
C GLN A 199 -9.07 -17.51 -12.88
N ARG A 200 -8.51 -17.66 -14.08
CA ARG A 200 -9.00 -17.10 -15.35
C ARG A 200 -9.09 -15.56 -15.36
N LEU A 201 -8.37 -14.91 -14.44
CA LEU A 201 -8.32 -13.45 -14.37
C LEU A 201 -7.43 -12.87 -15.46
N LEU A 202 -6.49 -13.64 -16.00
CA LEU A 202 -5.65 -13.26 -17.13
C LEU A 202 -5.12 -14.52 -17.82
N ILE A 203 -4.45 -14.37 -18.95
CA ILE A 203 -3.67 -15.43 -19.58
C ILE A 203 -2.22 -14.98 -19.61
N LEU A 204 -1.34 -15.79 -19.02
CA LEU A 204 0.09 -15.55 -19.00
C LEU A 204 0.77 -16.43 -20.06
N GLN A 205 1.45 -15.81 -21.01
CA GLN A 205 2.26 -16.51 -22.01
C GLN A 205 3.71 -16.08 -21.85
N THR A 206 4.61 -17.05 -21.71
CA THR A 206 6.05 -16.79 -21.60
C THR A 206 6.78 -17.50 -22.74
N ALA A 207 7.60 -16.76 -23.48
CA ALA A 207 8.52 -17.29 -24.48
C ALA A 207 9.92 -16.71 -24.22
N GLY A 208 10.83 -17.53 -23.68
CA GLY A 208 12.15 -17.05 -23.22
C GLY A 208 12.00 -15.98 -22.14
N ASP A 209 12.64 -14.84 -22.36
CA ASP A 209 12.56 -13.67 -21.46
C ASP A 209 11.37 -12.74 -21.75
N VAL A 210 10.61 -13.01 -22.82
CA VAL A 210 9.44 -12.22 -23.18
C VAL A 210 8.20 -12.80 -22.51
N THR A 211 7.52 -11.96 -21.72
CA THR A 211 6.22 -12.30 -21.14
C THR A 211 5.14 -11.44 -21.77
N HIS A 212 4.09 -12.09 -22.24
CA HIS A 212 2.86 -11.46 -22.71
C HIS A 212 1.70 -11.80 -21.78
N ILE A 213 0.90 -10.80 -21.44
CA ILE A 213 -0.27 -10.94 -20.58
C ILE A 213 -1.51 -10.54 -21.37
N SER A 214 -2.39 -11.51 -21.62
CA SER A 214 -3.74 -11.21 -22.12
C SER A 214 -4.68 -10.95 -20.94
N TRP A 215 -5.07 -9.69 -20.79
CA TRP A 215 -5.94 -9.24 -19.70
C TRP A 215 -7.41 -9.53 -19.99
N THR A 216 -8.07 -10.31 -19.14
CA THR A 216 -9.50 -10.65 -19.26
C THR A 216 -10.37 -9.40 -19.17
N TYR A 217 -10.14 -8.55 -18.16
CA TYR A 217 -10.95 -7.36 -17.91
C TYR A 217 -10.37 -6.10 -18.58
N LYS A 218 -11.22 -5.34 -19.25
CA LYS A 218 -10.82 -4.17 -20.02
C LYS A 218 -10.99 -2.88 -19.24
N THR A 219 -11.85 -2.86 -18.22
CA THR A 219 -12.13 -1.70 -17.37
C THR A 219 -11.90 -2.02 -15.89
N ARG A 220 -11.74 -0.96 -15.08
CA ARG A 220 -11.56 -1.10 -13.62
C ARG A 220 -12.85 -1.60 -12.98
N GLU A 221 -13.98 -1.16 -13.50
CA GLU A 221 -15.33 -1.51 -13.09
C GLU A 221 -15.56 -3.02 -13.23
N GLU A 222 -15.25 -3.60 -14.40
CA GLU A 222 -15.35 -5.06 -14.63
C GLU A 222 -14.52 -5.88 -13.63
N LEU A 223 -13.28 -5.44 -13.37
CA LEU A 223 -12.41 -6.11 -12.40
C LEU A 223 -13.01 -6.03 -11.00
N VAL A 224 -13.42 -4.84 -10.57
CA VAL A 224 -13.95 -4.60 -9.23
C VAL A 224 -15.22 -5.43 -9.01
N ASP A 225 -16.10 -5.52 -10.01
CA ASP A 225 -17.31 -6.36 -9.96
C ASP A 225 -17.01 -7.84 -9.77
N VAL A 226 -15.90 -8.33 -10.32
CA VAL A 226 -15.46 -9.72 -10.16
C VAL A 226 -14.80 -9.94 -8.80
N LEU A 227 -13.94 -9.02 -8.36
CA LEU A 227 -13.27 -9.13 -7.06
C LEU A 227 -14.26 -8.98 -5.88
N ALA A 228 -15.36 -8.27 -6.11
CA ALA A 228 -16.44 -8.07 -5.14
C ALA A 228 -17.38 -9.28 -4.96
N ARG A 229 -17.19 -10.34 -5.75
CA ARG A 229 -17.89 -11.64 -5.62
C ARG A 229 -17.07 -12.63 -4.81
#